data_AF-A0A7C6UDF9-F1
#
_entry.id   AF-A0A7C6UDF9-F1
#
_cell.length_a   1.000
_cell.length_b   1.000
_cell.length_c   1.000
_cell.angle_alpha   90.00
_cell.angle_beta   90.00
_cell.angle_gamma   90.00
#
_symmetry.space_group_name_H-M   'P 1'
#
loop_
_entity.id
_entity.type
_entity.pdbx_description
1 polymer ?
#
loop_
_entity_poly.entity_id
_entity_poly.type
_entity_poly.pdbx_seq_one_letter_code
_entity_poly.pdbx_strand_id
1 'polypeptide(L)'
;MRPKPILVIMAAGMGSRYGGLKQMDPVGSNGELIIDFSLYDAWRAGFDSAVCIIKKEIEDDFRAIMDRGAARCMDIRYAFQEIDDVP
;
A
#
# COMPACT_ATOMS: atom_id res chain seq x y z
N MET A 1 -3.65 25.89 10.00
CA MET A 1 -3.24 24.48 10.18
C MET A 1 -2.44 24.09 8.95
N ARG A 2 -1.22 23.55 9.07
CA ARG A 2 -0.47 23.11 7.89
C ARG A 2 -1.13 21.83 7.34
N PRO A 3 -1.23 21.66 6.01
CA PRO A 3 -1.73 20.43 5.44
C PRO A 3 -0.83 19.27 5.90
N LYS A 4 -1.44 18.17 6.32
CA LYS A 4 -0.69 16.97 6.66
C LYS A 4 -0.18 16.30 5.37
N PRO A 5 1.03 15.72 5.40
CA PRO A 5 1.55 15.03 4.24
C PRO A 5 0.76 13.73 3.98
N ILE A 6 0.73 13.32 2.72
CA ILE A 6 0.08 12.08 2.26
C ILE A 6 1.18 11.09 1.88
N LEU A 7 1.06 9.85 2.34
CA LEU A 7 1.96 8.77 1.93
C LEU A 7 1.49 8.25 0.56
N VAL A 8 2.38 8.18 -0.43
CA VAL A 8 2.07 7.56 -1.73
C VAL A 8 2.79 6.22 -1.81
N ILE A 9 2.03 5.15 -2.01
CA ILE A 9 2.54 3.79 -2.14
C ILE A 9 2.44 3.36 -3.60
N MET A 10 3.58 3.08 -4.23
CA MET A 10 3.66 2.62 -5.61
C MET A 10 3.75 1.10 -5.66
N ALA A 11 2.61 0.46 -5.97
CA ALA A 11 2.42 -0.99 -5.84
C ALA A 11 1.98 -1.67 -7.15
N ALA A 12 1.73 -0.91 -8.22
CA ALA A 12 1.32 -1.44 -9.52
C ALA A 12 2.43 -2.24 -10.26
N GLY A 13 3.70 -2.07 -9.87
CA GLY A 13 4.86 -2.78 -10.44
C GLY A 13 5.13 -4.16 -9.86
N MET A 14 4.39 -4.59 -8.82
CA MET A 14 4.74 -5.78 -8.03
C MET A 14 4.58 -7.14 -8.76
N GLY A 15 4.03 -7.18 -9.97
CA GLY A 15 3.68 -8.44 -10.65
C GLY A 15 4.75 -9.07 -11.56
N SER A 16 5.65 -8.31 -12.20
CA SER A 16 6.39 -8.80 -13.38
C SER A 16 7.73 -9.48 -13.09
N ARG A 17 8.44 -9.07 -12.03
CA ARG A 17 9.82 -9.56 -11.78
C ARG A 17 9.88 -10.83 -10.92
N TYR A 18 8.82 -11.14 -10.18
CA TYR A 18 8.77 -12.28 -9.25
C TYR A 18 7.64 -13.29 -9.54
N GLY A 19 6.85 -13.05 -10.60
CA GLY A 19 5.78 -13.96 -11.03
C GLY A 19 4.51 -13.85 -10.18
N GLY A 20 3.99 -12.63 -9.99
CA GLY A 20 2.77 -12.35 -9.22
C GLY A 20 3.01 -11.67 -7.87
N LEU A 21 2.01 -11.71 -6.99
CA LEU A 21 1.91 -11.06 -5.67
C LEU A 21 2.97 -11.47 -4.61
N LYS A 22 4.12 -12.03 -4.99
CA LYS A 22 5.17 -12.49 -4.06
C LYS A 22 5.85 -11.38 -3.24
N GLN A 23 5.54 -10.10 -3.48
CA GLN A 23 5.93 -9.01 -2.56
C GLN A 23 5.00 -8.88 -1.35
N MET A 24 3.92 -9.68 -1.29
CA MET A 24 3.12 -9.92 -0.09
C MET A 24 3.63 -11.12 0.72
N ASP A 25 4.88 -11.54 0.55
CA ASP A 25 5.47 -12.53 1.43
C ASP A 25 5.76 -11.89 2.81
N PRO A 26 5.41 -12.58 3.90
CA PRO A 26 5.72 -12.11 5.24
C PRO A 26 7.23 -12.05 5.47
N VAL A 27 7.67 -10.92 6.00
CA VAL A 27 9.06 -10.65 6.38
C VAL A 27 9.26 -10.62 7.89
N GLY A 28 8.18 -10.40 8.64
CA GLY A 28 8.18 -10.40 10.09
C GLY A 28 7.82 -11.76 10.69
N SER A 29 8.18 -11.94 11.97
CA SER A 29 7.98 -13.19 12.71
C SER A 29 6.50 -13.53 12.94
N ASN A 30 5.58 -12.56 12.78
CA ASN A 30 4.14 -12.75 12.98
C ASN A 30 3.34 -12.58 11.68
N GLY A 31 3.98 -12.65 10.52
CA GLY A 31 3.29 -12.50 9.23
C GLY A 31 3.20 -11.05 8.72
N GLU A 32 3.99 -10.13 9.30
CA GLU A 32 4.06 -8.74 8.85
C GLU A 32 4.72 -8.64 7.47
N LEU A 33 4.15 -7.80 6.62
CA LEU A 33 4.65 -7.47 5.30
C LEU A 33 5.49 -6.21 5.37
N ILE A 34 6.37 -5.99 4.38
CA ILE A 34 7.18 -4.77 4.28
C ILE A 34 6.30 -3.51 4.32
N ILE A 35 5.11 -3.57 3.70
CA ILE A 35 4.17 -2.46 3.66
C ILE A 35 3.59 -2.12 5.04
N ASP A 36 3.44 -3.11 5.94
CA ASP A 36 2.95 -2.87 7.31
C ASP A 36 3.92 -1.98 8.08
N PHE A 37 5.23 -2.20 7.94
CA PHE A 37 6.26 -1.37 8.56
C PHE A 37 6.24 0.06 8.00
N SER A 38 6.11 0.20 6.67
CA SER A 38 6.05 1.50 6.02
C SER A 38 4.85 2.34 6.48
N LEU A 39 3.68 1.70 6.61
CA LEU A 39 2.46 2.31 7.11
C LEU A 39 2.58 2.68 8.58
N TYR A 40 3.15 1.79 9.40
CA TYR A 40 3.36 2.05 10.82
C TYR A 40 4.28 3.24 11.07
N ASP A 41 5.40 3.32 10.35
CA ASP A 41 6.34 4.42 10.46
C ASP A 41 5.73 5.74 9.98
N ALA A 42 4.96 5.73 8.88
CA ALA A 42 4.26 6.91 8.39
C ALA A 42 3.20 7.40 9.39
N TRP A 43 2.38 6.49 9.93
CA TRP A 43 1.41 6.81 10.97
C TRP A 43 2.08 7.43 12.20
N ARG A 44 3.19 6.85 12.67
CA ARG A 44 3.98 7.40 13.79
C ARG A 44 4.61 8.76 13.48
N ALA A 45 4.95 9.02 12.22
CA ALA A 45 5.45 10.31 11.75
C ALA A 45 4.34 11.37 11.60
N GLY A 46 3.07 11.02 11.82
CA GLY A 46 1.93 11.93 11.81
C GLY A 46 1.19 12.02 10.48
N PHE A 47 1.44 11.09 9.55
CA PHE A 47 0.60 10.92 8.37
C PHE A 47 -0.74 10.33 8.79
N ASP A 48 -1.83 10.90 8.28
CA ASP A 48 -3.19 10.39 8.53
C ASP A 48 -3.86 9.82 7.27
N SER A 49 -3.18 9.87 6.13
CA SER A 49 -3.72 9.37 4.87
C SER A 49 -2.63 8.78 3.97
N ALA A 50 -3.04 7.80 3.16
CA ALA A 50 -2.20 7.18 2.16
C ALA A 50 -2.97 6.96 0.85
N VAL A 51 -2.25 7.05 -0.27
CA VAL A 51 -2.76 6.72 -1.61
C VAL A 51 -1.97 5.55 -2.15
N CYS A 52 -2.66 4.46 -2.46
CA CYS A 52 -2.08 3.23 -2.99
C CYS A 52 -2.32 3.16 -4.50
N ILE A 53 -1.25 3.22 -5.28
CA ILE A 53 -1.28 3.08 -6.73
C ILE A 53 -1.07 1.61 -7.06
N ILE A 54 -2.13 0.94 -7.49
CA ILE A 54 -2.17 -0.53 -7.70
C ILE A 54 -2.73 -0.88 -9.08
N LYS A 55 -2.62 -2.15 -9.47
CA LYS A 55 -3.43 -2.69 -10.57
C LYS A 55 -4.80 -3.12 -10.04
N LYS A 56 -5.84 -3.05 -10.86
CA LYS A 56 -7.18 -3.54 -10.47
C LYS A 56 -7.18 -5.02 -10.09
N GLU A 57 -6.36 -5.81 -10.77
CA GLU A 57 -6.21 -7.26 -10.56
C GLU A 57 -5.83 -7.64 -9.12
N ILE A 58 -5.21 -6.73 -8.37
CA ILE A 58 -4.71 -6.97 -7.01
C ILE A 58 -5.49 -6.19 -5.94
N GLU A 59 -6.60 -5.56 -6.31
CA GLU A 59 -7.35 -4.67 -5.42
C GLU A 59 -7.83 -5.38 -4.15
N ASP A 60 -8.47 -6.54 -4.30
CA ASP A 60 -9.05 -7.27 -3.17
C ASP A 60 -7.96 -7.72 -2.17
N ASP A 61 -6.85 -8.25 -2.67
CA ASP A 61 -5.70 -8.63 -1.84
C ASP A 61 -5.10 -7.42 -1.13
N PHE A 62 -4.97 -6.29 -1.83
CA PHE A 62 -4.43 -5.07 -1.25
C PHE A 62 -5.36 -4.49 -0.19
N ARG A 63 -6.69 -4.55 -0.39
CA ARG A 63 -7.68 -4.14 0.62
C ARG A 63 -7.60 -5.01 1.87
N ALA A 64 -7.40 -6.32 1.73
CA ALA A 64 -7.21 -7.21 2.87
C ALA A 64 -5.97 -6.86 3.71
N ILE A 65 -4.87 -6.41 3.08
CA ILE A 65 -3.70 -5.88 3.80
C ILE A 65 -4.02 -4.56 4.50
N MET A 66 -4.77 -3.67 3.86
CA MET A 66 -5.08 -2.36 4.45
C MET A 66 -6.10 -2.45 5.59
N ASP A 67 -6.80 -3.57 5.76
CA ASP A 67 -7.73 -3.81 6.87
C ASP A 67 -7.05 -4.35 8.15
N ARG A 68 -5.74 -4.16 8.28
CA ARG A 68 -4.98 -4.52 9.49
C ARG A 68 -3.92 -3.48 9.85
N GLY A 69 -3.35 -3.63 11.04
CA GLY A 69 -2.23 -2.81 11.51
C GLY A 69 -2.52 -1.31 11.52
N ALA A 70 -1.50 -0.52 11.17
CA ALA A 70 -1.58 0.94 11.17
C ALA A 70 -2.50 1.52 10.09
N ALA A 71 -2.74 0.79 8.99
CA ALA A 71 -3.61 1.27 7.91
C ALA A 71 -5.04 1.53 8.39
N ARG A 72 -5.56 0.77 9.37
CA ARG A 72 -6.88 1.00 9.98
C ARG A 72 -7.01 2.34 10.68
N CYS A 73 -5.89 2.98 11.02
CA CYS A 73 -5.83 4.29 11.66
C CYS A 73 -5.58 5.42 10.66
N MET A 74 -5.54 5.13 9.36
CA MET A 74 -5.27 6.07 8.27
C MET A 74 -6.41 6.07 7.25
N ASP A 75 -6.58 7.18 6.55
CA ASP A 75 -7.48 7.29 5.41
C ASP A 75 -6.79 6.75 4.15
N ILE A 76 -7.14 5.53 3.76
CA ILE A 76 -6.55 4.81 2.63
C ILE A 76 -7.38 5.04 1.37
N ARG A 77 -6.75 5.60 0.33
CA ARG A 77 -7.31 5.77 -1.00
C ARG A 77 -6.58 4.93 -2.03
N TYR A 78 -7.26 4.62 -3.12
CA TYR A 78 -6.73 3.80 -4.20
C TYR A 78 -6.73 4.57 -5.52
N ALA A 79 -5.65 4.41 -6.26
CA ALA A 79 -5.53 4.85 -7.64
C ALA A 79 -5.10 3.64 -8.47
N PHE A 80 -5.61 3.54 -9.70
CA PHE A 80 -5.35 2.40 -10.57
C PHE A 80 -4.42 2.80 -11.70
N GLN A 81 -3.36 2.02 -11.91
CA GLN A 81 -2.45 2.19 -13.04
C GLN A 81 -2.73 1.08 -14.07
N GLU A 82 -3.20 1.48 -15.25
CA GLU A 82 -3.39 0.63 -16.41
C GLU A 82 -2.25 0.90 -17.41
N ILE A 83 -1.79 -0.13 -18.14
CA ILE A 83 -0.71 0.03 -19.15
C ILE A 83 -1.19 0.90 -20.33
N ASP A 84 -2.48 0.84 -20.62
CA ASP A 84 -3.10 1.52 -21.76
C ASP A 84 -3.61 2.93 -21.42
N ASP A 85 -3.47 3.35 -20.15
CA ASP A 85 -3.87 4.68 -19.66
C ASP A 85 -2.64 5.58 -19.50
N VAL A 86 -1.99 5.84 -20.63
CA VAL A 86 -0.80 6.70 -20.75
C VAL A 86 -1.14 7.99 -21.51
N PRO A 87 -0.57 9.16 -21.11
CA PRO A 87 -0.83 10.45 -21.77
C PRO A 87 -0.41 10.53 -23.24
#